data_AF-A0A372GUE2-F1
#
_entry.id   AF-A0A372GUE2-F1
#
_cell.length_a   1.000
_cell.length_b   1.000
_cell.length_c   1.000
_cell.angle_alpha   90.00
_cell.angle_beta   90.00
_cell.angle_gamma   90.00
#
_symmetry.space_group_name_H-M   'P 1'
#
loop_
_entity.id
_entity.type
_entity.pdbx_description
1 polymer ?
#
loop_
_entity_poly.entity_id
_entity_poly.type
_entity_poly.pdbx_seq_one_letter_code
_entity_poly.pdbx_strand_id
1 'polypeptide(L)'
;MGHEISKSEQNIINTECRKNLENREPTKENTFVNESTSQVQCQESEEINILNKIGGLAKEHFHTLKRYPSKKELYSVNLITEGYSETSFMISNLLKVCITALEADYIPNRVVPEPEHNIREVLGYVLNLIPHEEMEFLDEIRQLVPDMEAQGQP
;
A
#
# COMPACT_ATOMS: atom_id res chain seq x y z
N MET A 1 6.06 -1.11 -26.69
CA MET A 1 5.84 0.22 -27.29
C MET A 1 5.35 1.13 -26.19
N GLY A 2 6.21 2.05 -25.74
CA GLY A 2 5.92 2.93 -24.62
C GLY A 2 5.00 4.09 -24.98
N HIS A 3 4.32 4.60 -23.96
CA HIS A 3 3.96 6.01 -23.92
C HIS A 3 4.45 6.57 -22.60
N GLU A 4 5.60 7.24 -22.69
CA GLU A 4 6.11 8.13 -21.66
C GLU A 4 5.14 9.31 -21.53
N ILE A 5 4.59 9.50 -20.34
CA ILE A 5 3.80 10.68 -20.04
C ILE A 5 4.79 11.82 -19.77
N SER A 6 4.75 12.81 -20.66
CA SER A 6 5.63 13.97 -20.75
C SER A 6 5.61 14.82 -19.47
N LYS A 7 6.78 15.28 -19.02
CA LYS A 7 6.98 16.22 -17.90
C LYS A 7 6.19 17.53 -18.02
N SER A 8 5.59 17.81 -19.17
CA SER A 8 4.75 18.99 -19.42
C SER A 8 3.39 18.92 -18.72
N GLU A 9 2.80 17.73 -18.53
CA GLU A 9 1.44 17.60 -17.96
C GLU A 9 1.43 17.74 -16.42
N GLN A 10 2.51 17.36 -15.74
CA GLN A 10 2.70 17.58 -14.30
C GLN A 10 2.82 19.07 -13.93
N ASN A 11 3.20 19.90 -14.90
CA ASN A 11 3.34 21.34 -14.71
C ASN A 11 1.99 22.08 -14.82
N ILE A 12 1.02 21.52 -15.56
CA ILE A 12 -0.31 22.13 -15.74
C ILE A 12 -1.12 22.03 -14.44
N ILE A 13 -1.10 20.87 -13.78
CA ILE A 13 -1.85 20.63 -12.53
C ILE A 13 -1.32 21.49 -11.38
N ASN A 14 0.01 21.66 -11.28
CA ASN A 14 0.60 22.57 -10.29
C ASN A 14 0.30 24.05 -10.56
N THR A 15 0.11 24.42 -11.83
CA THR A 15 -0.20 25.81 -12.21
C THR A 15 -1.66 26.17 -11.92
N GLU A 16 -2.59 25.22 -12.08
CA GLU A 16 -4.02 25.43 -11.81
C GLU A 16 -4.30 25.60 -10.30
N CYS A 17 -3.56 24.88 -9.45
CA CYS A 17 -3.62 25.07 -8.00
C CYS A 17 -3.08 26.46 -7.56
N ARG A 18 -2.10 27.03 -8.26
CA ARG A 18 -1.59 28.40 -7.96
C ARG A 18 -2.53 29.51 -8.41
N LYS A 19 -3.22 29.35 -9.55
CA LYS A 19 -4.12 30.39 -10.09
C LYS A 19 -5.36 30.65 -9.22
N ASN A 20 -5.77 29.68 -8.41
CA ASN A 20 -6.91 29.84 -7.50
C ASN A 20 -6.55 30.58 -6.19
N LEU A 21 -5.27 30.86 -5.93
CA LEU A 21 -4.84 31.64 -4.75
C LEU A 21 -4.63 33.14 -5.00
N GLU A 22 -4.51 33.57 -6.27
CA GLU A 22 -4.02 34.92 -6.60
C GLU A 22 -5.12 35.91 -7.08
N ASN A 23 -6.40 35.52 -7.08
CA ASN A 23 -7.51 36.37 -7.56
C ASN A 23 -8.56 36.71 -6.49
N ARG A 24 -8.15 37.21 -5.33
CA ARG A 24 -9.09 37.84 -4.40
C ARG A 24 -8.66 39.28 -4.08
N GLU A 25 -9.05 40.21 -4.94
CA GLU A 25 -9.11 41.63 -4.61
C GLU A 25 -10.54 42.06 -4.23
N PRO A 26 -10.69 43.17 -3.46
CA PRO A 26 -11.77 43.35 -2.50
C PRO A 26 -12.90 44.25 -3.03
N THR A 27 -14.16 43.85 -2.85
CA THR A 27 -15.30 44.71 -3.15
C THR A 27 -15.92 45.24 -1.86
N LYS A 28 -15.65 46.52 -1.58
CA LYS A 28 -16.42 47.43 -0.70
C LYS A 28 -17.82 47.58 -1.32
N GLU A 29 -18.94 47.73 -0.64
CA GLU A 29 -19.28 48.56 0.50
C GLU A 29 -20.73 48.18 0.85
N ASN A 30 -21.05 48.01 2.13
CA ASN A 30 -22.39 48.28 2.68
C ASN A 30 -22.19 48.50 4.19
N THR A 31 -22.39 49.75 4.59
CA THR A 31 -22.23 50.26 5.95
C THR A 31 -23.34 49.73 6.85
N PHE A 32 -22.99 48.81 7.75
CA PHE A 32 -23.54 48.79 9.10
C PHE A 32 -22.48 48.22 10.05
N VAL A 33 -21.95 49.10 10.90
CA VAL A 33 -21.24 48.81 12.16
C VAL A 33 -22.05 47.72 12.89
N ASN A 34 -21.54 46.57 13.35
CA ASN A 34 -20.57 46.36 14.43
C ASN A 34 -20.36 44.82 14.63
N GLU A 35 -19.23 44.44 15.24
CA GLU A 35 -19.10 43.24 16.09
C GLU A 35 -18.96 41.82 15.48
N SER A 36 -18.31 41.62 14.33
CA SER A 36 -17.96 40.23 13.92
C SER A 36 -16.56 40.00 13.37
N THR A 37 -15.70 41.02 13.32
CA THR A 37 -14.30 40.86 12.89
C THR A 37 -13.47 39.96 13.83
N SER A 38 -14.00 39.56 14.98
CA SER A 38 -13.37 38.58 15.86
C SER A 38 -13.70 37.10 15.55
N GLN A 39 -14.67 36.79 14.67
CA GLN A 39 -15.07 35.40 14.41
C GLN A 39 -14.40 34.76 13.18
N VAL A 40 -14.17 35.53 12.11
CA VAL A 40 -13.59 34.99 10.85
C VAL A 40 -12.11 34.62 10.99
N GLN A 41 -11.38 35.32 11.85
CA GLN A 41 -9.94 35.09 12.07
C GLN A 41 -9.64 33.93 13.03
N CYS A 42 -10.62 33.46 13.80
CA CYS A 42 -10.48 32.30 14.68
C CYS A 42 -10.70 30.96 13.93
N GLN A 43 -11.62 30.91 12.97
CA GLN A 43 -11.99 29.66 12.31
C GLN A 43 -10.91 29.12 11.36
N GLU A 44 -10.24 29.98 10.60
CA GLU A 44 -9.13 29.59 9.72
C GLU A 44 -7.93 29.03 10.51
N SER A 45 -7.66 29.59 11.70
CA SER A 45 -6.61 29.12 12.59
C SER A 45 -6.92 27.75 13.20
N GLU A 46 -8.19 27.47 13.49
CA GLU A 46 -8.64 26.18 14.03
C GLU A 46 -8.61 25.09 12.96
N GLU A 47 -9.03 25.39 11.72
CA GLU A 47 -8.97 24.46 10.59
C GLU A 47 -7.53 24.05 10.26
N ILE A 48 -6.60 25.01 10.23
CA ILE A 48 -5.16 24.73 10.02
C ILE A 48 -4.61 23.87 11.18
N ASN A 49 -5.04 24.12 12.42
CA ASN A 49 -4.63 23.31 13.56
C ASN A 49 -5.14 21.86 13.44
N ILE A 50 -6.40 21.67 13.06
CA ILE A 50 -7.01 20.37 12.84
C ILE A 50 -6.30 19.62 11.70
N LEU A 51 -6.03 20.28 10.56
CA LEU A 51 -5.30 19.66 9.45
C LEU A 51 -3.87 19.28 9.83
N ASN A 52 -3.18 20.11 10.60
CA ASN A 52 -1.85 19.78 11.12
C ASN A 52 -1.91 18.59 12.08
N LYS A 53 -2.93 18.51 12.94
CA LYS A 53 -3.15 17.38 13.84
C LYS A 53 -3.46 16.10 13.06
N ILE A 54 -4.32 16.16 12.05
CA ILE A 54 -4.61 15.03 11.15
C ILE A 54 -3.35 14.61 10.40
N GLY A 55 -2.56 15.55 9.90
CA GLY A 55 -1.29 15.28 9.24
C GLY A 55 -0.26 14.63 10.18
N GLY A 56 -0.24 15.04 11.46
CA GLY A 56 0.54 14.39 12.51
C GLY A 56 0.10 12.95 12.74
N LEU A 57 -1.20 12.73 12.95
CA LEU A 57 -1.78 11.40 13.15
C LEU A 57 -1.56 10.47 11.96
N ALA A 58 -1.69 10.99 10.74
CA ALA A 58 -1.45 10.22 9.53
C ALA A 58 0.02 9.75 9.44
N LYS A 59 0.98 10.62 9.78
CA LYS A 59 2.41 10.24 9.83
C LYS A 59 2.70 9.21 10.93
N GLU A 60 2.01 9.32 12.06
CA GLU A 60 2.19 8.41 13.19
C GLU A 60 1.60 7.01 12.92
N HIS A 61 0.45 6.93 12.25
CA HIS A 61 -0.31 5.68 12.16
C HIS A 61 -0.34 5.03 10.76
N PHE A 62 -0.06 5.74 9.66
CA PHE A 62 -0.15 5.19 8.30
C PHE A 62 1.22 4.77 7.73
N HIS A 63 1.92 3.88 8.45
CA HIS A 63 3.24 3.38 8.00
C HIS A 63 3.21 1.97 7.41
N THR A 64 2.18 1.17 7.69
CA THR A 64 2.10 -0.25 7.28
C THR A 64 1.59 -0.42 5.86
N LEU A 65 0.45 0.20 5.52
CA LEU A 65 -0.15 0.13 4.19
C LEU A 65 0.42 1.26 3.33
N LYS A 66 0.96 0.90 2.16
CA LYS A 66 1.47 1.86 1.18
C LYS A 66 0.55 1.88 -0.02
N ARG A 67 0.21 3.07 -0.53
CA ARG A 67 -0.61 3.17 -1.73
C ARG A 67 0.12 2.55 -2.92
N TYR A 68 -0.56 1.68 -3.65
CA TYR A 68 0.00 1.06 -4.85
C TYR A 68 0.08 2.10 -5.98
N PRO A 69 1.24 2.28 -6.64
CA PRO A 69 1.47 3.42 -7.51
C PRO A 69 0.63 3.43 -8.79
N SER A 70 0.23 2.27 -9.32
CA SER A 70 -0.38 2.15 -10.65
C SER A 70 -1.90 1.97 -10.64
N LYS A 71 -2.54 1.72 -9.49
CA LYS A 71 -3.99 1.49 -9.40
C LYS A 71 -4.59 2.29 -8.24
N LYS A 72 -5.63 3.08 -8.55
CA LYS A 72 -6.41 3.80 -7.53
C LYS A 72 -6.99 2.77 -6.55
N GLU A 73 -7.01 3.15 -5.27
CA GLU A 73 -7.61 2.38 -4.16
C GLU A 73 -6.89 1.08 -3.75
N LEU A 74 -5.81 0.67 -4.42
CA LEU A 74 -5.00 -0.45 -3.97
C LEU A 74 -3.93 -0.01 -2.98
N TYR A 75 -3.69 -0.87 -1.99
CA TYR A 75 -2.62 -0.71 -1.01
C TYR A 75 -1.78 -1.99 -0.98
N SER A 76 -0.47 -1.82 -0.84
CA SER A 76 0.46 -2.90 -0.58
C SER A 76 0.82 -2.94 0.90
N VAL A 77 1.04 -4.14 1.40
CA VAL A 77 1.70 -4.42 2.67
C VAL A 77 3.01 -5.12 2.35
N ASN A 78 4.09 -4.70 3.01
CA ASN A 78 5.38 -5.33 2.82
C ASN A 78 5.56 -6.43 3.87
N LEU A 79 5.89 -7.64 3.42
CA LEU A 79 6.31 -8.73 4.27
C LEU A 79 7.84 -8.69 4.37
N ILE A 80 8.38 -8.65 5.60
CA ILE A 80 9.82 -8.53 5.84
C ILE A 80 10.35 -9.91 6.21
N THR A 81 11.40 -10.35 5.50
CA THR A 81 12.10 -11.63 5.70
C THR A 81 13.60 -11.43 5.55
N GLU A 82 14.42 -12.20 6.26
CA GLU A 82 15.88 -12.17 6.27
C GLU A 82 16.51 -12.76 4.99
N GLY A 83 15.76 -13.51 4.18
CA GLY A 83 16.18 -13.98 2.87
C GLY A 83 15.35 -15.15 2.32
N TYR A 84 15.70 -15.65 1.12
CA TYR A 84 14.92 -16.64 0.38
C TYR A 84 14.59 -17.92 1.16
N SER A 85 15.53 -18.41 1.98
CA SER A 85 15.29 -19.61 2.80
C SER A 85 14.18 -19.37 3.81
N GLU A 86 14.25 -18.26 4.57
CA GLU A 86 13.21 -17.90 5.53
C GLU A 86 11.89 -17.59 4.84
N THR A 87 11.91 -16.86 3.71
CA THR A 87 10.70 -16.60 2.91
C THR A 87 10.04 -17.91 2.48
N SER A 88 10.83 -18.88 2.00
CA SER A 88 10.34 -20.21 1.61
C SER A 88 9.75 -20.98 2.81
N PHE A 89 10.42 -20.96 3.97
CA PHE A 89 9.88 -21.53 5.20
C PHE A 89 8.58 -20.86 5.63
N MET A 90 8.47 -19.53 5.50
CA MET A 90 7.27 -18.78 5.83
C MET A 90 6.10 -19.17 4.92
N ILE A 91 6.31 -19.18 3.60
CA ILE A 91 5.31 -19.63 2.62
C ILE A 91 4.89 -21.08 2.92
N SER A 92 5.86 -21.97 3.18
CA SER A 92 5.61 -23.36 3.53
C SER A 92 4.78 -23.51 4.80
N ASN A 93 5.08 -22.73 5.85
CA ASN A 93 4.34 -22.76 7.10
C ASN A 93 2.90 -22.24 6.93
N LEU A 94 2.71 -21.17 6.14
CA LEU A 94 1.37 -20.68 5.80
C LEU A 94 0.54 -21.75 5.07
N LEU A 95 1.14 -22.45 4.10
CA LEU A 95 0.49 -23.56 3.39
C LEU A 95 0.13 -24.70 4.34
N LYS A 96 1.06 -25.13 5.20
CA LYS A 96 0.82 -26.20 6.18
C LYS A 96 -0.34 -25.86 7.11
N VAL A 97 -0.39 -24.63 7.62
CA VAL A 97 -1.49 -24.16 8.48
C VAL A 97 -2.82 -24.19 7.71
N CYS A 98 -2.85 -23.75 6.46
CA CYS A 98 -4.06 -23.81 5.64
C CYS A 98 -4.51 -25.26 5.39
N ILE A 99 -3.59 -26.18 5.10
CA ILE A 99 -3.89 -27.61 4.93
C ILE A 99 -4.47 -28.18 6.22
N THR A 100 -3.82 -27.95 7.36
CA THR A 100 -4.32 -28.38 8.67
C THR A 100 -5.70 -27.78 8.97
N ALA A 101 -5.94 -26.52 8.60
CA ALA A 101 -7.23 -25.88 8.78
C ALA A 101 -8.32 -26.47 7.87
N LEU A 102 -7.98 -26.92 6.66
CA LEU A 102 -8.91 -27.60 5.74
C LEU A 102 -9.27 -29.01 6.20
N GLU A 103 -8.32 -29.72 6.83
CA GLU A 103 -8.52 -31.09 7.33
C GLU A 103 -9.25 -31.13 8.68
N ALA A 104 -9.31 -30.00 9.40
CA ALA A 104 -9.96 -29.92 10.70
C ALA A 104 -11.50 -29.90 10.57
N ASP A 105 -12.18 -30.61 11.46
CA ASP A 105 -13.61 -30.41 11.68
C ASP A 105 -13.82 -29.11 12.47
N TYR A 106 -14.28 -28.05 11.80
CA TYR A 106 -14.59 -26.77 12.42
C TYR A 106 -16.09 -26.52 12.53
N ILE A 107 -16.50 -25.98 13.67
CA ILE A 107 -17.84 -25.41 13.86
C ILE A 107 -17.69 -23.88 13.74
N PRO A 108 -18.40 -23.24 12.79
CA PRO A 108 -18.49 -21.78 12.72
C PRO A 108 -18.75 -21.16 14.08
N ASN A 109 -17.98 -20.13 14.43
CA ASN A 109 -18.10 -19.46 15.71
C ASN A 109 -18.00 -17.94 15.54
N ARG A 110 -18.17 -17.20 16.64
CA ARG A 110 -18.17 -15.74 16.62
C ARG A 110 -16.85 -15.13 16.11
N VAL A 111 -15.73 -15.83 16.28
CA VAL A 111 -14.40 -15.37 15.86
C VAL A 111 -14.15 -15.68 14.39
N VAL A 112 -14.54 -16.88 13.94
CA VAL A 112 -14.39 -17.34 12.56
C VAL A 112 -15.74 -17.88 12.07
N PRO A 113 -16.59 -17.01 11.50
CA PRO A 113 -17.92 -17.39 11.05
C PRO A 113 -17.91 -18.19 9.73
N GLU A 114 -16.94 -17.91 8.84
CA GLU A 114 -16.82 -18.56 7.52
C GLU A 114 -15.41 -19.14 7.33
N PRO A 115 -15.06 -20.20 8.08
CA PRO A 115 -13.70 -20.78 8.07
C PRO A 115 -13.23 -21.18 6.67
N GLU A 116 -14.08 -21.84 5.87
CA GLU A 116 -13.75 -22.23 4.49
C GLU A 116 -13.41 -21.04 3.59
N HIS A 117 -14.17 -19.95 3.71
CA HIS A 117 -13.95 -18.74 2.94
C HIS A 117 -12.62 -18.09 3.33
N ASN A 118 -12.40 -17.94 4.64
CA ASN A 118 -11.18 -17.34 5.18
C ASN A 118 -9.94 -18.13 4.76
N ILE A 119 -9.98 -19.47 4.81
CA ILE A 119 -8.85 -20.30 4.38
C ILE A 119 -8.58 -20.11 2.88
N ARG A 120 -9.64 -20.04 2.06
CA ARG A 120 -9.52 -19.80 0.62
C ARG A 120 -8.89 -18.44 0.31
N GLU A 121 -9.29 -17.38 1.02
CA GLU A 121 -8.69 -16.06 0.85
C GLU A 121 -7.20 -16.06 1.22
N VAL A 122 -6.84 -16.69 2.35
CA VAL A 122 -5.44 -16.80 2.78
C VAL A 122 -4.62 -17.58 1.77
N LEU A 123 -5.13 -18.69 1.23
CA LEU A 123 -4.46 -19.43 0.16
C LEU A 123 -4.24 -18.56 -1.09
N GLY A 124 -5.20 -17.71 -1.44
CA GLY A 124 -5.05 -16.73 -2.50
C GLY A 124 -3.92 -15.73 -2.23
N TYR A 125 -3.78 -15.26 -0.99
CA TYR A 125 -2.65 -14.39 -0.62
C TYR A 125 -1.32 -15.14 -0.67
N VAL A 126 -1.26 -16.37 -0.17
CA VAL A 126 -0.05 -17.20 -0.18
C VAL A 126 0.44 -17.45 -1.61
N LEU A 127 -0.47 -17.65 -2.56
CA LEU A 127 -0.11 -17.80 -3.97
C LEU A 127 0.63 -16.55 -4.51
N ASN A 128 0.20 -15.35 -4.11
CA ASN A 128 0.86 -14.10 -4.50
C ASN A 128 2.23 -13.88 -3.82
N LEU A 129 2.59 -14.70 -2.82
CA LEU A 129 3.91 -14.64 -2.17
C LEU A 129 4.96 -15.48 -2.89
N ILE A 130 4.58 -16.36 -3.82
CA ILE A 130 5.52 -17.23 -4.52
C ILE A 130 6.33 -16.41 -5.54
N PRO A 131 7.67 -16.34 -5.40
CA PRO A 131 8.53 -15.52 -6.26
C PRO A 131 8.85 -16.25 -7.57
N HIS A 132 7.86 -16.34 -8.48
CA HIS A 132 7.94 -17.13 -9.71
C HIS A 132 9.07 -16.66 -10.64
N GLU A 133 9.26 -15.35 -10.79
CA GLU A 133 10.30 -14.78 -11.66
C GLU A 133 11.70 -15.11 -11.13
N GLU A 134 11.90 -15.05 -9.81
CA GLU A 134 13.15 -15.44 -9.18
C GLU A 134 13.41 -16.95 -9.31
N MET A 135 12.35 -17.77 -9.29
CA MET A 135 12.48 -19.21 -9.56
C MET A 135 12.91 -19.50 -11.01
N GLU A 136 12.33 -18.80 -12.00
CA GLU A 136 12.74 -18.90 -13.41
C GLU A 136 14.20 -18.48 -13.60
N PHE A 137 14.61 -17.39 -12.96
CA PHE A 137 16.01 -16.97 -12.93
C PHE A 137 16.93 -18.06 -12.36
N LEU A 138 16.55 -18.74 -11.28
CA LEU A 138 17.36 -19.82 -10.70
C LEU A 138 17.49 -21.02 -11.67
N ASP A 139 16.44 -21.35 -12.42
CA ASP A 139 16.46 -22.41 -13.42
C ASP A 139 17.39 -22.06 -14.59
N GLU A 140 17.39 -20.82 -15.06
CA GLU A 140 18.34 -20.35 -16.08
C GLU A 140 19.79 -20.43 -15.59
N ILE A 141 20.06 -19.99 -14.36
CA ILE A 141 21.40 -20.07 -13.76
C ILE A 141 21.86 -21.53 -13.67
N ARG A 142 20.99 -22.46 -13.28
CA ARG A 142 21.33 -23.88 -13.17
C ARG A 142 21.78 -24.47 -14.51
N GLN A 143 21.21 -24.02 -15.63
CA GLN A 143 21.60 -24.45 -16.98
C GLN A 143 22.97 -23.89 -17.41
N LEU A 144 23.33 -22.70 -16.91
CA LEU A 144 24.61 -22.05 -17.22
C LEU A 144 25.76 -22.55 -16.34
N VAL A 145 25.47 -23.16 -15.19
CA VAL A 145 26.47 -23.80 -14.34
C VAL A 145 26.76 -25.20 -14.89
N PRO A 146 27.92 -25.44 -15.53
CA PRO A 146 28.25 -26.76 -16.06
C PRO A 146 28.23 -27.80 -14.94
N ASP A 147 27.78 -29.01 -15.27
CA ASP A 147 27.52 -30.12 -14.35
C ASP A 147 28.62 -30.26 -13.28
N MET A 148 28.34 -29.75 -12.07
CA MET A 148 29.09 -30.09 -10.87
C MET A 148 28.89 -31.56 -10.46
N GLU A 149 28.03 -32.29 -11.19
CA GLU A 149 27.70 -33.70 -10.95
C GLU A 149 28.73 -34.68 -11.52
N ALA A 150 29.75 -34.21 -12.28
CA ALA A 150 30.73 -35.09 -12.93
C ALA A 150 31.93 -35.55 -12.06
N GLN A 151 31.96 -35.29 -10.75
CA GLN A 151 33.11 -35.67 -9.89
C GLN A 151 32.75 -36.42 -8.60
N GLY A 152 31.64 -37.16 -8.58
CA GLY A 152 31.19 -37.87 -7.38
C GLY A 152 30.58 -39.24 -7.65
N GLN A 153 31.27 -40.13 -8.36
CA GLN A 153 30.96 -41.56 -8.33
C GLN A 153 32.24 -42.35 -7.95
N PRO A 154 32.21 -43.15 -6.86
CA PRO A 154 33.29 -44.05 -6.50
C PRO A 154 33.42 -45.23 -7.46
#